data_AF-A0A368FTN5-F1
#
_entry.id   AF-A0A368FTN5-F1
#
_cell.length_a   1.000
_cell.length_b   1.000
_cell.length_c   1.000
_cell.angle_alpha   90.00
_cell.angle_beta   90.00
_cell.angle_gamma   90.00
#
_symmetry.space_group_name_H-M   'P 1'
#
loop_
_entity.id
_entity.type
_entity.pdbx_description
1 polymer ?
#
loop_
_entity_poly.entity_id
_entity_poly.type
_entity_poly.pdbx_seq_one_letter_code
_entity_poly.pdbx_strand_id
1 'polypeptide(L)'
;MFPLRSFPIVAETPIQPVKDRSNRVRVASTRLEKNGLCPPAGDEKSCNTYTQCSHDADCRDVEKCCPNACGSVCVDPTKASNCVHFAVAVKKLPEQKLHNRYFPKCDENGKFAPIQCDQRQCWCVDVNYGSEIPGSAVAISMRRADMCRENLSKLWLSMGNNLVFVDRMVSVAHFL
;
A
#
# COMPACT_ATOMS: atom_id res chain seq x y z
N MET A 1 -49.58 -44.17 -3.42
CA MET A 1 -49.86 -42.73 -3.26
C MET A 1 -49.53 -42.35 -1.82
N PHE A 2 -48.26 -42.03 -1.55
CA PHE A 2 -47.76 -41.56 -0.25
C PHE A 2 -46.92 -40.31 -0.54
N PRO A 3 -47.04 -39.22 0.23
CA PRO A 3 -46.39 -37.97 -0.11
C PRO A 3 -44.88 -38.06 0.13
N LEU A 4 -44.10 -37.61 -0.85
CA LEU A 4 -42.67 -37.36 -0.72
C LEU A 4 -42.47 -36.29 0.35
N ARG A 5 -41.92 -36.67 1.51
CA ARG A 5 -41.42 -35.71 2.49
C ARG A 5 -40.11 -35.15 1.96
N SER A 6 -40.14 -33.86 1.63
CA SER A 6 -38.97 -33.05 1.34
C SER A 6 -38.05 -33.02 2.56
N PHE A 7 -36.90 -33.70 2.49
CA PHE A 7 -35.83 -33.49 3.45
C PHE A 7 -35.15 -32.15 3.13
N PRO A 8 -35.07 -31.20 4.07
CA PRO A 8 -34.34 -29.97 3.83
C PRO A 8 -32.87 -30.30 3.61
N ILE A 9 -32.31 -29.74 2.53
CA ILE A 9 -30.87 -29.67 2.30
C ILE A 9 -30.27 -29.06 3.56
N VAL A 10 -29.47 -29.83 4.29
CA VAL A 10 -28.73 -29.33 5.44
C VAL A 10 -27.82 -28.23 4.91
N ALA A 11 -28.14 -26.98 5.27
CA ALA A 11 -27.27 -25.85 5.01
C ALA A 11 -25.91 -26.15 5.63
N GLU A 12 -24.85 -26.10 4.82
CA GLU A 12 -23.48 -26.21 5.27
C GLU A 12 -23.27 -25.20 6.41
N THR A 13 -23.08 -25.74 7.62
CA THR A 13 -22.80 -24.93 8.80
C THR A 13 -21.50 -24.16 8.55
N PRO A 14 -21.47 -22.83 8.76
CA PRO A 14 -20.25 -22.05 8.61
C PRO A 14 -19.11 -22.63 9.45
N ILE A 15 -17.94 -22.77 8.81
CA ILE A 15 -16.69 -23.22 9.41
C ILE A 15 -16.45 -22.44 10.71
N GLN A 16 -16.54 -23.12 11.84
CA GLN A 16 -16.23 -22.56 13.15
C GLN A 16 -14.70 -22.34 13.24
N PRO A 17 -14.22 -21.22 13.80
CA PRO A 17 -12.79 -20.99 13.96
C PRO A 17 -12.15 -22.00 14.92
N VAL A 18 -11.06 -22.63 14.49
CA VAL A 18 -10.27 -23.59 15.30
C VAL A 18 -9.40 -22.81 16.29
N LYS A 19 -9.63 -22.96 17.60
CA LYS A 19 -8.75 -22.46 18.66
C LYS A 19 -7.42 -23.23 18.65
N ASP A 20 -6.30 -22.53 18.54
CA ASP A 20 -4.98 -23.09 18.87
C ASP A 20 -4.75 -23.10 20.39
N ARG A 21 -3.78 -23.89 20.85
CA ARG A 21 -3.31 -24.08 22.22
C ARG A 21 -2.56 -22.86 22.79
N SER A 22 -2.32 -21.83 21.97
CA SER A 22 -1.98 -20.44 22.37
C SER A 22 -3.21 -19.51 22.44
N ASN A 23 -4.41 -20.06 22.23
CA ASN A 23 -5.71 -19.38 22.18
C ASN A 23 -5.74 -18.15 21.27
N ARG A 24 -5.01 -18.16 20.14
CA ARG A 24 -5.18 -17.19 19.06
C ARG A 24 -5.88 -17.84 17.88
N VAL A 25 -7.12 -17.42 17.67
CA VAL A 25 -7.81 -17.42 16.39
C VAL A 25 -7.68 -16.00 15.84
N ARG A 26 -7.16 -15.79 14.63
CA ARG A 26 -7.31 -14.51 13.93
C ARG A 26 -7.51 -14.71 12.44
N VAL A 27 -8.78 -14.68 12.02
CA VAL A 27 -9.19 -14.08 10.75
C VAL A 27 -10.35 -13.13 11.06
N ALA A 28 -10.22 -11.89 10.56
CA ALA A 28 -11.10 -10.70 10.67
C ALA A 28 -11.06 -9.87 11.97
N SER A 29 -10.24 -8.81 11.96
CA SER A 29 -10.51 -7.56 12.68
C SER A 29 -10.35 -6.40 11.69
N THR A 30 -11.45 -5.69 11.47
CA THR A 30 -11.64 -4.56 10.55
C THR A 30 -11.03 -3.25 11.08
N ARG A 31 -9.70 -3.15 11.14
CA ARG A 31 -8.98 -1.88 11.27
C ARG A 31 -7.75 -1.92 10.37
N LEU A 32 -7.63 -1.00 9.42
CA LEU A 32 -6.47 -0.86 8.52
C LEU A 32 -5.19 -0.70 9.34
N GLU A 33 -4.51 -1.80 9.63
CA GLU A 33 -3.25 -1.80 10.36
C GLU A 33 -2.15 -1.34 9.40
N LYS A 34 -1.50 -0.21 9.69
CA LYS A 34 -0.41 0.30 8.88
C LYS A 34 0.83 -0.55 9.07
N ASN A 35 1.64 -0.66 8.02
CA ASN A 35 2.88 -1.43 8.03
C ASN A 35 3.91 -0.85 9.02
N GLY A 36 4.61 -1.72 9.74
CA GLY A 36 5.66 -1.38 10.71
C GLY A 36 5.30 -1.70 12.17
N LEU A 37 6.29 -1.57 13.06
CA LEU A 37 6.18 -1.87 14.49
C LEU A 37 6.21 -0.61 15.35
N CYS A 38 5.43 -0.62 16.43
CA CYS A 38 5.47 0.42 17.44
C CYS A 38 6.79 0.42 18.22
N PRO A 39 7.26 1.58 18.69
CA PRO A 39 8.34 1.63 19.68
C PRO A 39 7.92 0.91 20.98
N PRO A 40 8.89 0.42 21.77
CA PRO A 40 8.63 -0.03 23.13
C PRO A 40 7.95 1.09 23.93
N ALA A 41 6.89 0.76 24.66
CA ALA A 41 6.27 1.72 25.58
C ALA A 41 7.26 2.05 26.70
N GLY A 42 7.46 3.34 26.97
CA GLY A 42 8.30 3.78 28.09
C GLY A 42 7.64 3.49 29.45
N ASP A 43 8.46 3.25 30.47
CA ASP A 43 8.01 3.01 31.85
C ASP A 43 7.79 4.34 32.60
N GLU A 44 6.74 5.09 32.25
CA GLU A 44 6.42 6.34 32.94
C GLU A 44 5.43 6.12 34.09
N LYS A 45 5.85 6.48 35.31
CA LYS A 45 5.16 6.15 36.57
C LYS A 45 4.05 7.14 36.97
N SER A 46 3.84 8.21 36.21
CA SER A 46 2.80 9.20 36.48
C SER A 46 2.20 9.68 35.16
N CYS A 47 0.87 9.65 35.08
CA CYS A 47 0.19 9.67 33.80
C CYS A 47 -1.23 10.25 33.90
N ASN A 48 -1.57 11.21 33.04
CA ASN A 48 -2.95 11.52 32.71
C ASN A 48 -3.37 10.72 31.46
N THR A 49 -4.61 10.24 31.41
CA THR A 49 -5.10 9.45 30.28
C THR A 49 -5.24 10.37 29.06
N TYR A 50 -4.25 10.34 28.18
CA TYR A 50 -4.21 11.15 26.96
C TYR A 50 -4.21 10.24 25.74
N THR A 51 -5.32 10.29 24.99
CA THR A 51 -5.56 9.45 23.82
C THR A 51 -5.64 10.36 22.60
N GLN A 52 -4.58 10.36 21.77
CA GLN A 52 -4.53 11.16 20.53
C GLN A 52 -5.12 10.40 19.33
N CYS A 53 -5.08 9.07 19.35
CA CYS A 53 -5.54 8.23 18.27
C CYS A 53 -6.17 6.95 18.82
N SER A 54 -7.06 6.32 18.06
CA SER A 54 -7.64 5.01 18.37
C SER A 54 -7.19 3.92 17.39
N HIS A 55 -6.74 4.33 16.20
CA HIS A 55 -6.36 3.46 15.09
C HIS A 55 -5.23 4.09 14.29
N ASP A 56 -4.47 3.24 13.59
CA ASP A 56 -3.45 3.71 12.63
C ASP A 56 -4.04 4.65 11.56
N ALA A 57 -5.31 4.46 11.18
CA ALA A 57 -6.01 5.32 10.23
C ALA A 57 -6.26 6.75 10.74
N ASP A 58 -6.22 6.98 12.06
CA ASP A 58 -6.35 8.32 12.64
C ASP A 58 -5.05 9.13 12.50
N CYS A 59 -3.93 8.43 12.30
CA CYS A 59 -2.61 9.03 12.15
C CYS A 59 -2.30 9.36 10.68
N ARG A 60 -1.49 10.39 10.44
CA ARG A 60 -1.16 10.82 9.08
C ARG A 60 -0.07 9.95 8.47
N ASP A 61 0.01 9.98 7.14
CA ASP A 61 1.08 9.32 6.39
C ASP A 61 1.31 7.86 6.83
N VAL A 62 2.53 7.54 7.25
CA VAL A 62 2.94 6.22 7.72
C VAL A 62 3.02 6.09 9.25
N GLU A 63 2.54 7.09 9.99
CA GLU A 63 2.51 7.03 11.46
C GLU A 63 1.54 5.96 11.95
N LYS A 64 1.94 5.27 13.02
CA LYS A 64 1.13 4.25 13.69
C LYS A 64 0.56 4.81 14.99
N CYS A 65 -0.65 4.37 15.31
CA CYS A 65 -1.27 4.63 16.59
C CYS A 65 -0.77 3.60 17.61
N CYS A 66 0.23 4.01 18.38
CA CYS A 66 0.91 3.12 19.31
C CYS A 66 0.44 3.36 20.73
N PRO A 67 0.11 2.30 21.48
CA PRO A 67 -0.13 2.44 22.90
C PRO A 67 1.16 2.86 23.60
N ASN A 68 1.06 3.84 24.49
CA ASN A 68 2.11 4.19 25.44
C ASN A 68 1.60 3.90 26.87
N ALA A 69 2.38 4.25 27.90
CA ALA A 69 1.96 4.08 29.29
C ALA A 69 0.66 4.81 29.65
N CYS A 70 0.22 5.76 28.82
CA CYS A 70 -0.81 6.75 29.14
C CYS A 70 -2.02 6.82 28.20
N GLY A 71 -2.10 5.91 27.24
CA GLY A 71 -3.08 5.98 26.18
C GLY A 71 -2.43 5.57 24.88
N SER A 72 -2.63 6.37 23.83
CA SER A 72 -2.17 6.07 22.48
C SER A 72 -1.85 7.34 21.71
N VAL A 73 -0.73 7.29 20.99
CA VAL A 73 -0.15 8.43 20.29
C VAL A 73 0.29 8.00 18.89
N CYS A 74 0.20 8.93 17.94
CA CYS A 74 0.71 8.73 16.60
C CYS A 74 2.24 8.89 16.60
N VAL A 75 2.96 7.84 16.24
CA VAL A 75 4.43 7.82 16.22
C VAL A 75 4.95 7.13 14.97
N ASP A 76 6.17 7.51 14.57
CA ASP A 76 6.88 6.83 13.49
C ASP A 76 7.20 5.37 13.88
N PRO A 77 7.02 4.40 12.97
CA PRO A 77 7.37 3.01 13.25
C PRO A 77 8.89 2.82 13.42
N THR A 78 9.30 1.99 14.39
CA THR A 78 10.73 1.70 14.66
C THR A 78 11.35 0.70 13.70
N LYS A 79 10.51 -0.24 13.21
CA LYS A 79 10.88 -1.21 12.19
C LYS A 79 9.78 -1.24 11.15
N ALA A 80 10.13 -1.01 9.89
CA ALA A 80 9.18 -0.98 8.79
C ALA A 80 9.83 -1.46 7.49
N SER A 81 9.03 -1.60 6.44
CA SER A 81 9.50 -1.90 5.09
C SER A 81 10.28 -0.72 4.48
N ASN A 82 10.94 -0.95 3.35
CA ASN A 82 11.74 0.06 2.65
C ASN A 82 10.95 1.34 2.36
N CYS A 83 9.74 1.23 1.78
CA CYS A 83 8.93 2.41 1.44
C CYS A 83 8.52 3.19 2.69
N VAL A 84 8.07 2.49 3.73
CA VAL A 84 7.59 3.14 4.97
C VAL A 84 8.75 3.86 5.67
N HIS A 85 9.91 3.21 5.80
CA HIS A 85 11.07 3.85 6.41
C HIS A 85 11.58 5.03 5.57
N PHE A 86 11.51 4.93 4.25
CA PHE A 86 11.83 6.04 3.35
C PHE A 86 10.86 7.22 3.51
N ALA A 87 9.55 6.97 3.67
CA ALA A 87 8.56 8.00 3.95
C ALA A 87 8.84 8.76 5.26
N VAL A 88 9.24 8.04 6.32
CA VAL A 88 9.69 8.66 7.59
C VAL A 88 10.92 9.54 7.37
N ALA A 89 11.90 9.08 6.59
CA ALA A 89 13.09 9.86 6.28
C ALA A 89 12.73 11.14 5.50
N VAL A 90 11.87 11.04 4.48
CA VAL A 90 11.39 12.15 3.66
C VAL A 90 10.67 13.21 4.51
N LYS A 91 9.82 12.80 5.45
CA LYS A 91 9.10 13.71 6.37
C LYS A 91 10.04 14.53 7.27
N LYS A 92 11.24 14.01 7.57
CA LYS A 92 12.25 14.70 8.39
C LYS A 92 13.09 15.71 7.60
N LEU A 93 12.97 15.72 6.28
CA LEU A 93 13.71 16.66 5.43
C LEU A 93 12.97 18.01 5.37
N PRO A 94 13.71 19.13 5.28
CA PRO A 94 13.10 20.42 5.01
C PRO A 94 12.48 20.41 3.60
N GLU A 95 11.26 20.93 3.46
CA GLU A 95 10.48 20.87 2.21
C GLU A 95 11.24 21.39 0.98
N GLN A 96 12.15 22.34 1.17
CA GLN A 96 12.97 22.97 0.14
C GLN A 96 13.95 22.01 -0.55
N LYS A 97 14.28 20.87 0.08
CA LYS A 97 15.20 19.86 -0.48
C LYS A 97 14.49 18.74 -1.22
N LEU A 98 13.17 18.66 -1.15
CA LEU A 98 12.40 17.67 -1.90
C LEU A 98 12.19 18.15 -3.33
N HIS A 99 12.72 17.39 -4.29
CA HIS A 99 12.45 17.64 -5.70
C HIS A 99 10.93 17.67 -5.93
N ASN A 100 10.41 18.83 -6.33
CA ASN A 100 8.98 19.08 -6.59
C ASN A 100 8.02 18.56 -5.49
N ARG A 101 8.41 18.61 -4.20
CA ARG A 101 7.58 18.13 -3.06
C ARG A 101 7.14 16.67 -3.18
N TYR A 102 8.05 15.80 -3.63
CA TYR A 102 7.83 14.35 -3.72
C TYR A 102 7.69 13.67 -2.34
N PHE A 103 6.53 13.07 -2.07
CA PHE A 103 6.33 12.18 -0.93
C PHE A 103 6.03 10.74 -1.42
N PRO A 104 6.80 9.72 -0.99
CA PRO A 104 6.66 8.37 -1.51
C PRO A 104 5.32 7.75 -1.10
N LYS A 105 4.64 7.15 -2.08
CA LYS A 105 3.40 6.39 -1.85
C LYS A 105 3.73 4.93 -1.61
N CYS A 106 3.26 4.40 -0.49
CA CYS A 106 3.36 2.98 -0.18
C CYS A 106 2.01 2.29 -0.38
N ASP A 107 2.04 1.01 -0.74
CA ASP A 107 0.86 0.15 -0.73
C ASP A 107 0.57 -0.39 0.68
N GLU A 108 -0.51 -1.17 0.82
CA GLU A 108 -0.94 -1.76 2.10
C GLU A 108 0.10 -2.71 2.71
N ASN A 109 0.92 -3.34 1.86
CA ASN A 109 2.00 -4.24 2.26
C ASN A 109 3.30 -3.47 2.60
N GLY A 110 3.27 -2.13 2.56
CA GLY A 110 4.43 -1.28 2.78
C GLY A 110 5.45 -1.34 1.64
N LYS A 111 5.11 -1.88 0.46
CA LYS A 111 5.93 -1.76 -0.73
C LYS A 111 5.72 -0.41 -1.39
N PHE A 112 6.60 -0.04 -2.32
CA PHE A 112 6.37 1.15 -3.13
C PHE A 112 5.18 0.92 -4.04
N ALA A 113 4.25 1.87 -4.07
CA ALA A 113 3.21 1.88 -5.09
C ALA A 113 3.89 1.95 -6.48
N PRO A 114 3.47 1.13 -7.47
CA PRO A 114 4.12 1.09 -8.78
C PRO A 114 4.19 2.45 -9.48
N ILE A 115 3.21 3.32 -9.22
CA ILE A 115 3.17 4.70 -9.72
C ILE A 115 3.54 5.65 -8.59
N GLN A 116 4.64 6.39 -8.76
CA GLN A 116 5.01 7.52 -7.92
C GLN A 116 4.73 8.84 -8.64
N CYS A 117 4.47 9.90 -7.90
CA CYS A 117 4.24 11.22 -8.47
C CYS A 117 4.85 12.32 -7.60
N ASP A 118 5.43 13.33 -8.24
CA ASP A 118 5.70 14.63 -7.65
C ASP A 118 4.65 15.65 -8.12
N GLN A 119 4.93 16.94 -8.02
CA GLN A 119 4.02 18.01 -8.47
C GLN A 119 3.96 18.26 -9.96
N ARG A 120 4.81 17.63 -10.76
CA ARG A 120 4.92 17.86 -12.21
C ARG A 120 4.66 16.60 -13.01
N GLN A 121 5.10 15.45 -12.51
CA GLN A 121 5.16 14.21 -13.25
C GLN A 121 4.87 12.99 -12.37
N CYS A 122 4.53 11.89 -13.02
CA CYS A 122 4.44 10.57 -12.43
C CYS A 122 5.35 9.62 -13.19
N TRP A 123 5.91 8.62 -12.50
CA TRP A 123 6.81 7.63 -13.08
C TRP A 123 6.54 6.25 -12.48
N CYS A 124 7.07 5.22 -13.14
CA CYS A 124 7.08 3.86 -12.62
C CYS A 124 8.28 3.65 -11.72
N VAL A 125 8.11 2.88 -10.66
CA VAL A 125 9.20 2.48 -9.76
C VAL A 125 9.27 0.97 -9.59
N ASP A 126 10.45 0.47 -9.24
CA ASP A 126 10.60 -0.86 -8.67
C ASP A 126 9.84 -0.95 -7.35
N VAL A 127 8.92 -1.90 -7.22
CA VAL A 127 8.04 -2.03 -6.06
C VAL A 127 8.77 -2.35 -4.76
N ASN A 128 9.96 -2.94 -4.82
CA ASN A 128 10.74 -3.35 -3.65
C ASN A 128 11.79 -2.31 -3.25
N TYR A 129 12.37 -1.61 -4.22
CA TYR A 129 13.48 -0.67 -4.00
C TYR A 129 13.09 0.79 -4.15
N GLY A 130 11.99 1.10 -4.85
CA GLY A 130 11.50 2.48 -5.06
C GLY A 130 12.26 3.27 -6.11
N SER A 131 13.23 2.65 -6.79
CA SER A 131 13.99 3.24 -7.88
C SER A 131 13.12 3.47 -9.11
N GLU A 132 13.26 4.63 -9.74
CA GLU A 132 12.59 4.95 -11.00
C GLU A 132 12.98 3.97 -12.12
N ILE A 133 11.97 3.54 -12.89
CA ILE A 133 12.15 2.84 -14.17
C ILE A 133 12.48 3.89 -15.24
N PRO A 134 13.66 3.86 -15.87
CA PRO A 134 14.07 4.88 -16.83
C PRO A 134 13.08 5.04 -17.99
N GLY A 135 12.80 6.29 -18.37
CA GLY A 135 11.91 6.62 -19.48
C GLY A 135 10.41 6.48 -19.17
N SER A 136 10.03 6.18 -17.92
CA SER A 136 8.62 6.03 -17.52
C SER A 136 7.96 7.33 -17.03
N ALA A 137 8.74 8.41 -16.87
CA ALA A 137 8.24 9.68 -16.39
C ALA A 137 7.33 10.37 -17.41
N VAL A 138 6.12 10.73 -16.97
CA VAL A 138 5.13 11.46 -17.75
C VAL A 138 4.54 12.62 -16.98
N ALA A 139 4.14 13.68 -17.69
CA ALA A 139 3.41 14.79 -17.08
C ALA A 139 2.14 14.32 -16.37
N ILE A 140 1.74 14.98 -15.28
CA ILE A 140 0.52 14.62 -14.53
C ILE A 140 -0.71 14.57 -15.44
N SER A 141 -0.81 15.45 -16.44
CA SER A 141 -1.91 15.48 -17.42
C SER A 141 -2.00 14.23 -18.28
N MET A 142 -0.91 13.48 -18.41
CA MET A 142 -0.81 12.24 -19.21
C MET A 142 -0.87 10.98 -18.33
N ARG A 143 -0.98 11.13 -17.01
CA ARG A 143 -1.04 10.00 -16.07
C ARG A 143 -2.29 9.16 -16.31
N ARG A 144 -2.10 7.89 -16.64
CA ARG A 144 -3.18 6.89 -16.67
C ARG A 144 -3.16 6.01 -15.42
N ALA A 145 -4.33 5.54 -14.99
CA ALA A 145 -4.48 4.71 -13.80
C ALA A 145 -3.88 3.30 -13.97
N ASP A 146 -3.71 2.84 -15.21
CA ASP A 146 -3.15 1.53 -15.56
C ASP A 146 -1.64 1.58 -15.88
N MET A 147 -0.99 2.74 -15.69
CA MET A 147 0.46 2.88 -15.85
C MET A 147 1.20 1.92 -14.91
N CYS A 148 2.36 1.40 -15.35
CA CYS A 148 3.20 0.49 -14.57
C CYS A 148 2.57 -0.89 -14.26
N ARG A 149 1.54 -1.31 -14.99
CA ARG A 149 0.99 -2.67 -14.87
C ARG A 149 1.91 -3.66 -15.58
N GLU A 150 2.55 -4.56 -14.83
CA GLU A 150 3.48 -5.59 -15.34
C GLU A 150 2.83 -6.63 -16.28
N ASN A 151 1.50 -6.62 -16.44
CA ASN A 151 0.75 -7.53 -17.30
C ASN A 151 0.17 -6.85 -18.55
N LEU A 152 1.04 -6.19 -19.34
CA LEU A 152 0.79 -5.93 -20.76
C LEU A 152 1.63 -6.89 -21.64
N SER A 153 1.74 -8.14 -21.23
CA SER A 153 2.40 -9.23 -21.98
C SER A 153 1.72 -9.59 -23.32
N LYS A 154 0.69 -8.84 -23.78
CA LYS A 154 0.03 -9.03 -25.08
C LYS A 154 -0.48 -7.72 -25.70
N LEU A 155 0.42 -6.79 -26.04
CA LEU A 155 0.14 -5.80 -27.10
C LEU A 155 1.14 -5.88 -28.25
N TRP A 156 1.62 -7.10 -28.55
CA TRP A 156 2.07 -7.43 -29.89
C TRP A 156 0.81 -7.66 -30.74
N LEU A 157 0.20 -6.60 -31.27
CA LEU A 157 -0.71 -6.77 -32.40
C LEU A 157 0.17 -7.10 -33.60
N SER A 158 0.16 -8.38 -33.99
CA SER A 158 0.72 -8.83 -35.26
C SER A 158 0.00 -8.10 -36.39
N MET A 159 0.66 -7.11 -36.98
CA MET A 159 0.34 -6.59 -38.30
C MET A 159 1.61 -6.69 -39.13
N GLY A 160 1.78 -7.83 -39.81
CA GLY A 160 2.71 -8.04 -40.93
C GLY A 160 4.18 -7.67 -40.72
N ASN A 161 5.03 -8.69 -40.52
CA ASN A 161 6.49 -8.72 -40.73
C ASN A 161 7.37 -7.53 -40.24
N ASN A 162 6.88 -6.65 -39.36
CA ASN A 162 7.68 -5.65 -38.66
C ASN A 162 7.30 -5.59 -37.17
N LEU A 163 8.31 -5.55 -36.30
CA LEU A 163 8.15 -5.38 -34.86
C LEU A 163 7.85 -3.90 -34.59
N VAL A 164 6.58 -3.57 -34.31
CA VAL A 164 6.19 -2.21 -33.91
C VAL A 164 6.15 -2.14 -32.38
N PHE A 165 7.01 -1.31 -31.79
CA PHE A 165 6.88 -0.92 -30.39
C PHE A 165 5.69 0.03 -30.28
N VAL A 166 4.54 -0.46 -29.82
CA VAL A 166 3.38 0.40 -29.58
C VAL A 166 3.62 1.13 -28.27
N ASP A 167 4.36 2.23 -28.34
CA ASP A 167 4.37 3.21 -27.26
C ASP A 167 2.98 3.85 -27.22
N ARG A 168 2.16 3.45 -26.25
CA ARG A 168 0.85 4.07 -26.04
C ARG A 168 0.96 5.41 -25.28
N MET A 169 2.06 6.15 -25.46
CA MET A 169 2.23 7.49 -24.89
C MET A 169 2.44 8.64 -25.89
N VAL A 170 2.74 8.43 -27.17
CA VAL A 170 2.78 9.55 -28.12
C VAL A 170 2.33 9.10 -29.51
N SER A 171 1.31 9.76 -30.07
CA SER A 171 1.00 9.65 -31.50
C SER A 171 2.07 10.37 -32.31
N VAL A 172 3.28 9.82 -32.41
CA VAL A 172 4.29 10.20 -33.42
C VAL A 172 4.95 8.92 -33.90
N ALA A 173 4.70 8.57 -35.17
CA ALA A 173 5.40 7.50 -35.85
C ALA A 173 6.85 7.95 -36.14
N HIS A 174 7.84 7.19 -35.68
CA HIS A 174 9.20 7.26 -36.19
C HIS A 174 9.39 6.15 -37.23
N PHE A 175 9.62 6.54 -38.48
CA PHE A 175 10.05 5.64 -39.55
C PHE A 175 11.58 5.55 -39.48
N LEU A 176 12.11 4.32 -39.41
CA LEU A 176 13.48 3.99 -39.81
C LEU A 176 13.40 3.10 -41.05
#